data_AF-A0A542UQS6-F1
#
_entry.id   AF-A0A542UQS6-F1
#
_cell.length_a   1.000
_cell.length_b   1.000
_cell.length_c   1.000
_cell.angle_alpha   90.00
_cell.angle_beta   90.00
_cell.angle_gamma   90.00
#
_symmetry.space_group_name_H-M   'P 1'
#
loop_
_entity.id
_entity.type
_entity.pdbx_description
1 polymer ?
#
loop_
_entity_poly.entity_id
_entity_poly.type
_entity_poly.pdbx_seq_one_letter_code
_entity_poly.pdbx_strand_id
1 'polypeptide(L)'
;MLVAALVLITGCTTGAPEPPDVTCTTDPAEPVGAEEAAVCLYEGWVATDAALVDAYGAPGVTEELPVAVDDPQMRWGGCAQPGETPEPVVCTWTGAFGNGQVTLEMAVQGTDADGYRVTEVTVVR
;
A
#
# COMPACT_ATOMS: atom_id res chain seq x y z
N MET A 1 -1.18 45.65 -28.49
CA MET A 1 -0.49 44.44 -28.98
C MET A 1 -0.27 43.53 -27.79
N LEU A 2 -1.04 42.43 -27.74
CA LEU A 2 -0.85 41.36 -26.75
C LEU A 2 0.41 40.57 -27.10
N VAL A 3 1.30 40.36 -26.14
CA VAL A 3 2.31 39.31 -26.20
C VAL A 3 1.80 38.17 -25.33
N ALA A 4 1.33 37.11 -25.99
CA ALA A 4 0.90 35.88 -25.33
C ALA A 4 2.16 35.15 -24.81
N ALA A 5 2.30 35.06 -23.49
CA ALA A 5 3.22 34.14 -22.87
C ALA A 5 2.63 32.73 -23.01
N LEU A 6 3.14 31.96 -23.97
CA LEU A 6 2.95 30.51 -24.01
C LEU A 6 3.84 29.91 -22.91
N VAL A 7 3.26 29.72 -21.72
CA VAL A 7 3.82 28.80 -20.73
C VAL A 7 3.50 27.40 -21.23
N LEU A 8 4.51 26.69 -21.75
CA LEU A 8 4.44 25.26 -22.01
C LEU A 8 4.38 24.55 -20.64
N ILE A 9 3.16 24.31 -20.16
CA ILE A 9 2.89 23.39 -19.07
C ILE A 9 3.12 21.99 -19.65
N THR A 10 4.37 21.52 -19.61
CA THR A 10 4.70 20.13 -19.91
C THR A 10 4.08 19.23 -18.84
N GLY A 11 2.93 18.67 -19.17
CA GLY A 11 2.49 17.35 -18.72
C GLY A 11 2.06 17.24 -17.27
N CYS A 12 0.77 17.44 -17.01
CA CYS A 12 0.09 16.71 -15.95
C CYS A 12 0.12 15.20 -16.28
N THR A 13 1.06 14.45 -15.72
CA THR A 13 0.81 13.04 -15.40
C THR A 13 0.40 12.98 -13.95
N THR A 14 -0.86 13.32 -13.66
CA THR A 14 -1.47 12.98 -12.37
C THR A 14 -1.83 11.48 -12.41
N GLY A 15 -0.82 10.64 -12.62
CA GLY A 15 -0.93 9.19 -12.43
C GLY A 15 -0.72 8.92 -10.94
N ALA A 16 -1.54 8.03 -10.37
CA ALA A 16 -1.23 7.49 -9.05
C ALA A 16 0.19 6.90 -9.06
N PRO A 17 0.94 6.95 -7.94
CA PRO A 17 2.24 6.30 -7.88
C PRO A 17 2.09 4.81 -8.22
N GLU A 18 3.05 4.24 -8.94
CA GLU A 18 3.11 2.79 -9.14
C GLU A 18 3.64 2.13 -7.86
N PRO A 19 3.17 0.93 -7.49
CA PRO A 19 3.77 0.19 -6.38
C PRO A 19 5.24 -0.10 -6.70
N PRO A 20 6.12 -0.19 -5.69
CA PRO A 20 7.50 -0.60 -5.92
C PRO A 20 7.56 -1.99 -6.57
N ASP A 21 8.52 -2.18 -7.48
CA ASP A 21 8.78 -3.46 -8.12
C ASP A 21 9.53 -4.36 -7.12
N VAL A 22 8.77 -5.22 -6.44
CA VAL A 22 9.26 -6.15 -5.43
C VAL A 22 8.84 -7.58 -5.78
N THR A 23 9.69 -8.55 -5.44
CA THR A 23 9.33 -9.97 -5.58
C THR A 23 8.96 -10.52 -4.21
N CYS A 24 7.67 -10.76 -4.02
CA CYS A 24 7.16 -11.24 -2.74
C CYS A 24 7.43 -12.72 -2.54
N THR A 25 8.00 -13.07 -1.39
CA THR A 25 8.28 -14.46 -1.02
C THR A 25 7.84 -14.72 0.42
N THR A 26 7.58 -15.98 0.76
CA THR A 26 7.22 -16.35 2.13
C THR A 26 8.42 -16.37 3.09
N ASP A 27 9.64 -16.11 2.60
CA ASP A 27 10.89 -16.13 3.37
C ASP A 27 11.84 -15.05 2.85
N PRO A 28 11.61 -13.77 3.20
CA PRO A 28 12.46 -12.68 2.76
C PRO A 28 13.85 -12.78 3.42
N ALA A 29 14.90 -12.71 2.61
CA ALA A 29 16.29 -12.90 3.05
C ALA A 29 16.87 -11.71 3.83
N GLU A 30 16.23 -10.54 3.75
CA GLU A 30 16.66 -9.29 4.38
C GLU A 30 15.50 -8.63 5.13
N PRO A 31 15.78 -7.71 6.07
CA PRO A 31 14.76 -6.87 6.67
C PRO A 31 13.94 -6.15 5.60
N VAL A 32 12.64 -6.37 5.62
CA VAL A 32 11.69 -5.85 4.63
C VAL A 32 11.39 -4.38 4.90
N GLY A 33 11.34 -3.55 3.86
CA GLY A 33 10.93 -2.15 3.97
C GLY A 33 9.41 -1.97 4.14
N ALA A 34 8.97 -0.80 4.60
CA ALA A 34 7.53 -0.56 4.83
C ALA A 34 6.67 -0.70 3.56
N GLU A 35 7.17 -0.21 2.42
CA GLU A 35 6.45 -0.32 1.14
C GLU A 35 6.36 -1.77 0.66
N GLU A 36 7.45 -2.53 0.76
CA GLU A 36 7.49 -3.95 0.41
C GLU A 36 6.53 -4.76 1.30
N ALA A 37 6.49 -4.50 2.61
CA ALA A 37 5.56 -5.16 3.52
C ALA A 37 4.09 -4.93 3.10
N ALA A 38 3.74 -3.68 2.75
CA ALA A 38 2.39 -3.35 2.32
C ALA A 38 2.04 -3.94 0.94
N VAL A 39 2.97 -3.93 -0.01
CA VAL A 39 2.77 -4.53 -1.34
C VAL A 39 2.61 -6.03 -1.24
N CYS A 40 3.53 -6.69 -0.56
CA CYS A 40 3.49 -8.14 -0.48
C CYS A 40 2.30 -8.63 0.34
N LEU A 41 1.90 -7.96 1.42
CA LEU A 41 0.64 -8.30 2.09
C LEU A 41 -0.56 -8.17 1.13
N TYR A 42 -0.63 -7.10 0.33
CA TYR A 42 -1.71 -6.93 -0.65
C TYR A 42 -1.69 -8.02 -1.74
N GLU A 43 -0.52 -8.36 -2.29
CA GLU A 43 -0.38 -9.44 -3.27
C GLU A 43 -0.81 -10.80 -2.71
N GLY A 44 -0.34 -11.13 -1.50
CA GLY A 44 -0.73 -12.37 -0.82
C GLY A 44 -2.22 -12.42 -0.60
N TRP A 45 -2.83 -11.30 -0.22
CA TRP A 45 -4.27 -11.22 -0.05
C TRP A 45 -5.03 -11.41 -1.36
N VAL A 46 -4.68 -10.70 -2.44
CA VAL A 46 -5.32 -10.85 -3.76
C VAL A 46 -5.17 -12.28 -4.29
N ALA A 47 -4.02 -12.90 -4.07
CA ALA A 47 -3.75 -14.29 -4.45
C ALA A 47 -4.43 -15.32 -3.54
N THR A 48 -5.04 -14.90 -2.42
CA THR A 48 -5.52 -15.78 -1.34
C THR A 48 -4.41 -16.70 -0.79
N ASP A 49 -3.17 -16.20 -0.78
CA ASP A 49 -1.98 -16.88 -0.24
C ASP A 49 -1.77 -16.47 1.22
N ALA A 50 -2.31 -17.28 2.13
CA ALA A 50 -2.19 -17.05 3.57
C ALA A 50 -0.73 -17.07 4.05
N ALA A 51 0.17 -17.85 3.42
CA ALA A 51 1.56 -17.90 3.83
C ALA A 51 2.30 -16.60 3.52
N LEU A 52 1.95 -15.97 2.39
CA LEU A 52 2.50 -14.68 2.02
C LEU A 52 1.92 -13.56 2.89
N VAL A 53 0.63 -13.60 3.20
CA VAL A 53 0.02 -12.68 4.17
C VAL A 53 0.69 -12.81 5.56
N ASP A 54 0.94 -14.03 6.04
CA ASP A 54 1.61 -14.27 7.32
C ASP A 54 3.08 -13.81 7.33
N ALA A 55 3.75 -13.83 6.18
CA ALA A 55 5.15 -13.40 6.07
C ALA A 55 5.32 -11.88 6.24
N TYR A 56 4.34 -11.08 5.78
CA TYR A 56 4.42 -9.62 5.73
C TYR A 56 3.45 -8.89 6.69
N GLY A 57 2.46 -9.60 7.24
CA GLY A 57 1.57 -9.13 8.29
C GLY A 57 2.07 -9.49 9.70
N ALA A 58 1.65 -8.71 10.68
CA ALA A 58 1.74 -9.08 12.09
C ALA A 58 0.63 -10.08 12.45
N PRO A 59 0.79 -10.87 13.53
CA PRO A 59 -0.27 -11.77 13.99
C PRO A 59 -1.60 -11.03 14.22
N GLY A 60 -2.69 -11.52 13.62
CA GLY A 60 -4.04 -10.97 13.80
C GLY A 60 -4.50 -9.95 12.75
N VAL A 61 -3.66 -9.60 11.77
CA VAL A 61 -3.98 -8.61 10.71
C VAL A 61 -4.91 -9.17 9.62
N THR A 62 -5.22 -10.47 9.66
CA THR A 62 -5.85 -11.22 8.56
C THR A 62 -7.38 -11.35 8.66
N GLU A 63 -8.03 -10.81 9.69
CA GLU A 63 -9.43 -11.16 10.01
C GLU A 63 -10.52 -10.22 9.44
N GLU A 64 -10.20 -9.02 8.94
CA GLU A 64 -11.24 -7.98 8.65
C GLU A 64 -11.20 -7.37 7.25
N LEU A 65 -10.52 -8.01 6.31
CA LEU A 65 -10.39 -7.48 4.97
C LEU A 65 -11.58 -7.91 4.08
N PRO A 66 -12.26 -6.98 3.35
CA PRO A 66 -13.44 -7.32 2.55
C PRO A 66 -13.03 -8.30 1.44
N VAL A 67 -13.39 -9.57 1.64
CA VAL A 67 -13.06 -10.75 0.81
C VAL A 67 -13.36 -10.59 -0.69
N ALA A 68 -14.04 -9.52 -1.09
CA ALA A 68 -14.47 -9.28 -2.46
C ALA A 68 -13.82 -8.04 -3.08
N VAL A 69 -12.50 -7.93 -3.15
CA VAL A 69 -11.95 -7.23 -4.33
C VAL A 69 -12.09 -8.20 -5.49
N ASP A 70 -13.33 -8.39 -5.97
CA ASP A 70 -13.64 -9.16 -7.19
C ASP A 70 -12.91 -8.58 -8.43
N ASP A 71 -12.31 -7.41 -8.27
CA ASP A 71 -11.43 -6.75 -9.23
C ASP A 71 -10.20 -6.19 -8.49
N PRO A 72 -8.99 -6.73 -8.69
CA PRO A 72 -7.76 -6.28 -7.99
C PRO A 72 -7.25 -4.89 -8.42
N GLN A 73 -8.14 -4.01 -8.90
CA GLN A 73 -7.83 -2.68 -9.45
C GLN A 73 -7.55 -1.61 -8.40
N MET A 74 -7.19 -1.99 -7.16
CA MET A 74 -6.74 -0.98 -6.23
C MET A 74 -5.42 -0.40 -6.74
N ARG A 75 -5.38 0.93 -6.82
CA ARG A 75 -4.21 1.69 -7.21
C ARG A 75 -3.40 1.99 -5.97
N TRP A 76 -2.10 1.77 -6.07
CA TRP A 76 -1.17 2.19 -5.03
C TRP A 76 -1.26 3.71 -4.81
N GLY A 77 -1.39 4.10 -3.55
CA GLY A 77 -1.45 5.50 -3.11
C GLY A 77 -0.14 5.98 -2.48
N GLY A 78 0.82 5.09 -2.24
CA GLY A 78 2.08 5.40 -1.57
C GLY A 78 2.01 5.22 -0.05
N CYS A 79 3.17 5.38 0.59
CA CYS A 79 3.31 5.35 2.04
C CYS A 79 3.58 6.76 2.59
N ALA A 80 2.76 7.18 3.55
CA ALA A 80 3.00 8.37 4.34
C ALA A 80 3.89 8.03 5.53
N GLN A 81 5.02 8.73 5.64
CA GLN A 81 5.89 8.63 6.82
C GLN A 81 5.17 9.18 8.05
N PRO A 82 5.41 8.62 9.25
CA PRO A 82 4.85 9.15 10.48
C PRO A 82 5.28 10.60 10.70
N GLY A 83 4.36 11.42 11.22
CA GLY A 83 4.65 12.82 11.54
C GLY A 83 5.54 12.92 12.78
N GLU A 84 5.27 12.09 13.78
CA GLU A 84 6.07 11.97 15.01
C GLU A 84 6.18 10.49 15.44
N THR A 85 7.33 10.07 15.96
CA THR A 85 7.47 8.74 16.58
C THR A 85 6.62 8.70 17.87
N PRO A 86 5.81 7.65 18.13
CA PRO A 86 5.82 6.31 17.55
C PRO A 86 4.64 5.99 16.60
N GLU A 87 4.30 6.88 15.66
CA GLU A 87 3.25 6.58 14.68
C GLU A 87 3.70 5.54 13.63
N PRO A 88 2.79 4.69 13.13
CA PRO A 88 3.08 3.78 12.02
C PRO A 88 3.28 4.53 10.71
N VAL A 89 4.02 3.91 9.78
CA VAL A 89 3.97 4.28 8.36
C VAL A 89 2.63 3.84 7.83
N VAL A 90 1.90 4.70 7.12
CA VAL A 90 0.59 4.35 6.54
C VAL A 90 0.70 4.22 5.03
N CYS A 91 0.55 3.00 4.52
CA CYS A 91 0.59 2.68 3.11
C CYS A 91 -0.82 2.50 2.57
N THR A 92 -1.13 3.11 1.42
CA THR A 92 -2.52 3.18 0.95
C THR A 92 -2.75 2.49 -0.38
N TRP A 93 -3.92 1.85 -0.51
CA TRP A 93 -4.44 1.32 -1.75
C TRP A 93 -5.83 1.88 -1.98
N THR A 94 -6.11 2.47 -3.15
CA THR A 94 -7.41 3.08 -3.46
C THR A 94 -8.07 2.41 -4.65
N GLY A 95 -9.30 1.95 -4.48
CA GLY A 95 -10.06 1.27 -5.53
C GLY A 95 -11.55 1.57 -5.41
N ALA A 96 -12.37 0.82 -6.15
CA ALA A 96 -13.82 0.85 -6.01
C ALA A 96 -14.29 -0.50 -5.48
N PHE A 97 -15.22 -0.48 -4.53
CA PHE A 97 -15.87 -1.69 -4.03
C PHE A 97 -17.38 -1.45 -3.90
N GLY A 98 -18.17 -2.27 -4.59
CA GLY A 98 -19.62 -2.09 -4.68
C GLY A 98 -20.01 -0.73 -5.29
N ASN A 99 -20.60 0.15 -4.47
CA ASN A 99 -21.17 1.43 -4.91
C ASN A 99 -20.28 2.65 -4.64
N GLY A 100 -19.05 2.48 -4.16
CA GLY A 100 -18.22 3.60 -3.73
C GLY A 100 -16.73 3.36 -3.85
N GLN A 101 -15.97 4.45 -3.81
CA GLN A 101 -14.52 4.42 -3.65
C GLN A 101 -14.18 3.92 -2.25
N VAL A 102 -13.12 3.11 -2.16
CA VAL A 102 -12.60 2.59 -0.90
C VAL A 102 -11.09 2.79 -0.89
N THR A 103 -10.58 3.19 0.28
CA THR A 103 -9.14 3.24 0.56
C THR A 103 -8.80 2.22 1.64
N LEU A 104 -7.82 1.37 1.38
CA LEU A 104 -7.17 0.57 2.40
C LEU A 104 -6.02 1.40 2.96
N GLU A 105 -6.00 1.58 4.27
CA GLU A 105 -4.89 2.16 5.01
C GLU A 105 -4.20 1.03 5.76
N MET A 106 -3.02 0.65 5.31
CA MET A 106 -2.17 -0.36 5.94
C MET A 106 -1.22 0.34 6.89
N ALA A 107 -1.43 0.18 8.19
CA ALA A 107 -0.47 0.63 9.20
C ALA A 107 0.70 -0.35 9.21
N VAL A 108 1.91 0.17 9.06
CA VAL A 108 3.14 -0.58 8.96
C VAL A 108 4.09 -0.13 10.05
N GLN A 109 4.53 -1.08 10.88
CA GLN A 109 5.42 -0.83 12.01
C GLN A 109 6.65 -1.72 11.93
N GLY A 110 7.76 -1.20 12.45
CA GLY A 110 9.04 -1.88 12.44
C GLY A 110 10.20 -0.90 12.49
N THR A 111 11.39 -1.42 12.23
CA THR A 111 12.62 -0.64 12.10
C THR A 111 13.39 -1.13 10.89
N ASP A 112 14.33 -0.34 10.39
CA ASP A 112 15.21 -0.78 9.29
C ASP A 112 16.10 -1.98 9.69
N ALA A 113 16.32 -2.19 11.00
CA ALA A 113 17.11 -3.31 11.51
C ALA A 113 16.31 -4.61 11.62
N ASP A 114 15.05 -4.51 12.06
CA ASP A 114 14.19 -5.67 12.34
C ASP A 114 13.24 -5.99 11.17
N GLY A 115 13.10 -5.05 10.23
CA GLY A 115 12.13 -5.09 9.16
C GLY A 115 10.76 -4.58 9.61
N TYR A 116 9.94 -4.26 8.62
CA TYR A 116 8.59 -3.77 8.81
C TYR A 116 7.55 -4.88 8.57
N ARG A 117 6.43 -4.78 9.29
CA ARG A 117 5.25 -5.62 9.13
C ARG A 117 4.00 -4.76 9.14
N VAL A 118 3.01 -5.14 8.35
CA VAL A 118 1.69 -4.52 8.42
C VAL A 118 1.03 -4.96 9.73
N THR A 119 0.64 -4.03 10.59
CA THR A 119 0.07 -4.30 11.92
C THR A 119 -1.43 -4.07 12.00
N GLU A 120 -2.00 -3.36 11.03
CA GLU A 120 -3.43 -3.06 10.97
C GLU A 120 -3.81 -2.73 9.52
N VAL A 121 -5.01 -3.10 9.10
CA VAL A 121 -5.57 -2.64 7.82
C VAL A 121 -6.94 -2.04 8.06
N THR A 122 -7.07 -0.74 7.80
CA THR A 122 -8.32 0.01 7.95
C THR A 122 -8.96 0.23 6.59
N VAL A 123 -10.27 0.05 6.50
CA VAL A 123 -11.06 0.30 5.29
C VAL A 123 -11.80 1.64 5.43
N VAL A 124 -11.42 2.63 4.64
CA VAL A 124 -12.02 3.97 4.60
C VAL A 124 -12.97 4.09 3.40
N ARG A 125 -14.19 4.61 3.61
CA ARG A 125 -15.26 4.78 2.60
C ARG A 125 -15.76 6.22 2.54
#